data_AF-A0A4Q3FY76-F1
#
_entry.id   AF-A0A4Q3FY76-F1
#
_cell.length_a   1.000
_cell.length_b   1.000
_cell.length_c   1.000
_cell.angle_alpha   90.00
_cell.angle_beta   90.00
_cell.angle_gamma   90.00
#
_symmetry.space_group_name_H-M   'P 1'
#
loop_
_entity.id
_entity.type
_entity.pdbx_description
1 polymer ?
#
loop_
_entity_poly.entity_id
_entity_poly.type
_entity_poly.pdbx_seq_one_letter_code
_entity_poly.pdbx_strand_id
1 'polypeptide(L)'
;MSSAPVERALKAVERRETMTTDVREKRFYVIDENDGSLAGDSRPLGFDEAFGRATSLTDAGRPIKILCTGEAAQAEITLFVSQSIATELASGG
;
A
#
# COMPACT_ATOMS: atom_id res chain seq x y z
N MET A 1 42.05 34.37 -7.73
CA MET A 1 41.57 33.73 -6.48
C MET A 1 40.06 33.98 -6.46
N SER A 2 39.25 33.15 -7.12
CA SER A 2 38.79 31.83 -6.68
C SER A 2 38.08 31.91 -5.31
N SER A 3 36.76 32.02 -5.31
CA SER A 3 35.86 30.92 -4.92
C SER A 3 34.45 31.47 -4.70
N ALA A 4 33.56 31.21 -5.67
CA ALA A 4 32.13 31.40 -5.53
C ALA A 4 31.52 30.20 -4.78
N PRO A 5 30.21 30.21 -4.52
CA PRO A 5 29.52 30.56 -3.29
C PRO A 5 29.22 29.33 -2.42
N VAL A 6 29.32 29.48 -1.10
CA VAL A 6 28.94 28.45 -0.10
C VAL A 6 27.41 28.22 -0.04
N GLU A 7 26.63 28.83 -0.93
CA GLU A 7 25.19 28.58 -1.07
C GLU A 7 24.84 27.33 -1.91
N ARG A 8 25.83 26.65 -2.50
CA ARG A 8 25.59 25.49 -3.37
C ARG A 8 25.47 24.13 -2.68
N ALA A 9 25.60 24.06 -1.35
CA ALA A 9 25.68 22.79 -0.63
C ALA A 9 24.34 22.24 -0.09
N LEU A 10 23.21 22.97 -0.19
CA LEU A 10 21.90 22.42 0.20
C LEU A 10 21.11 21.79 -0.95
N LYS A 11 21.54 21.94 -2.21
CA LYS A 11 20.76 21.49 -3.39
C LYS A 11 20.98 20.01 -3.79
N ALA A 12 21.75 19.25 -3.01
CA ALA A 12 22.18 17.90 -3.39
C ALA A 12 21.48 16.77 -2.63
N VAL A 13 20.64 17.08 -1.62
CA VAL A 13 19.85 16.04 -0.92
C VAL A 13 18.47 15.81 -1.54
N GLU A 14 18.10 16.59 -2.56
CA GLU A 14 16.87 16.40 -3.35
C GLU A 14 17.11 15.56 -4.61
N ARG A 15 18.28 14.92 -4.76
CA ARG A 15 18.62 14.10 -5.95
C ARG A 15 18.71 12.60 -5.67
N ARG A 16 17.91 12.14 -4.71
CA ARG A 16 17.48 10.74 -4.61
C ARG A 16 15.98 10.69 -4.27
N GLU A 17 15.20 11.50 -4.97
CA GLU A 17 13.88 11.06 -5.40
C GLU A 17 14.12 9.91 -6.38
N THR A 18 14.51 8.77 -5.81
CA THR A 18 14.22 7.46 -6.37
C THR A 18 12.81 7.57 -6.90
N MET A 19 12.61 7.15 -8.15
CA MET A 19 11.32 6.94 -8.77
C MET A 19 10.47 6.09 -7.82
N THR A 20 9.88 6.73 -6.81
CA THR A 20 9.01 6.14 -5.83
C THR A 20 7.74 5.97 -6.62
N THR A 21 7.54 4.77 -7.17
CA THR A 21 6.22 4.33 -7.61
C THR A 21 5.25 4.83 -6.55
N ASP A 22 4.49 5.86 -6.89
CA ASP A 22 3.86 6.71 -5.89
C ASP A 22 2.97 5.78 -5.08
N VAL A 23 3.18 5.72 -3.77
CA VAL A 23 2.39 4.84 -2.89
C VAL A 23 0.89 5.13 -2.99
N ARG A 24 0.49 6.28 -3.58
CA ARG A 24 -0.89 6.65 -3.94
C ARG A 24 -1.43 5.93 -5.19
N GLU A 25 -0.60 5.24 -5.97
CA GLU A 25 -1.05 4.37 -7.05
C GLU A 25 -1.32 2.94 -6.58
N LYS A 26 -0.86 2.57 -5.38
CA LYS A 26 -1.17 1.28 -4.78
C LYS A 26 -2.56 1.31 -4.17
N ARG A 27 -3.44 0.50 -4.75
CA ARG A 27 -4.87 0.46 -4.43
C ARG A 27 -5.19 -0.89 -3.83
N PHE A 28 -5.60 -0.88 -2.56
CA PHE A 28 -6.02 -2.06 -1.82
C PHE A 28 -7.52 -2.03 -1.62
N TYR A 29 -8.17 -3.15 -1.87
CA TYR A 29 -9.59 -3.33 -1.64
C TYR A 29 -9.79 -4.42 -0.58
N VAL A 30 -10.53 -4.10 0.47
CA VAL A 30 -10.91 -5.07 1.49
C VAL A 30 -12.22 -5.72 1.06
N ILE A 31 -12.22 -7.03 0.85
CA ILE A 31 -13.37 -7.81 0.38
C ILE A 31 -13.80 -8.74 1.52
N ASP A 32 -15.10 -8.77 1.83
CA ASP A 32 -15.69 -9.74 2.75
C ASP A 32 -15.87 -11.07 1.99
N GLU A 33 -15.26 -12.15 2.47
CA GLU A 33 -15.29 -13.43 1.76
C GLU A 33 -16.65 -14.14 1.84
N ASN A 34 -17.51 -13.77 2.78
CA ASN A 34 -18.84 -14.39 2.88
C ASN A 34 -19.75 -14.03 1.71
N ASP A 35 -19.61 -12.81 1.19
CA ASP A 35 -20.51 -12.24 0.17
C ASP A 35 -19.75 -11.81 -1.09
N GLY A 36 -18.42 -11.71 -1.04
CA GLY A 36 -17.60 -11.21 -2.14
C GLY A 36 -17.72 -9.69 -2.36
N SER A 37 -18.49 -9.00 -1.52
CA SER A 37 -18.66 -7.55 -1.54
C SER A 37 -17.50 -6.84 -0.85
N LEU A 38 -17.29 -5.57 -1.22
CA LEU A 38 -16.32 -4.71 -0.55
C LEU A 38 -16.77 -4.51 0.91
N ALA A 39 -15.86 -4.80 1.84
CA ALA A 39 -16.09 -4.70 3.28
C ALA A 39 -16.05 -3.23 3.74
N GLY A 40 -16.88 -2.37 3.14
CA GLY A 40 -16.88 -0.93 3.33
C GLY A 40 -17.19 -0.15 2.07
N ASP A 41 -16.60 1.04 1.98
CA ASP A 41 -16.68 1.88 0.80
C ASP A 41 -16.02 1.20 -0.40
N SER A 42 -16.64 1.35 -1.57
CA SER A 42 -16.18 0.76 -2.82
C SER A 42 -14.94 1.43 -3.43
N ARG A 43 -14.20 2.18 -2.60
CA ARG A 43 -13.07 3.01 -2.99
C ARG A 43 -11.76 2.28 -2.68
N PRO A 44 -10.74 2.41 -3.54
CA PRO A 44 -9.43 1.91 -3.23
C PRO A 44 -8.87 2.63 -2.00
N LEU A 45 -8.32 1.86 -1.07
CA LEU A 45 -7.68 2.34 0.15
C LEU A 45 -6.16 2.31 -0.01
N GLY A 46 -5.47 3.17 0.74
CA GLY A 46 -4.03 3.08 0.93
C GLY A 46 -3.66 1.90 1.85
N PHE A 47 -2.37 1.55 1.91
CA PHE A 47 -1.89 0.40 2.69
C PHE A 47 -2.29 0.47 4.17
N ASP A 48 -1.98 1.56 4.88
CA ASP A 48 -2.23 1.66 6.32
C ASP A 48 -3.73 1.55 6.66
N GLU A 49 -4.58 2.18 5.85
CA GLU A 49 -6.03 2.14 6.04
C GLU A 49 -6.59 0.74 5.74
N ALA A 50 -6.14 0.11 4.64
CA ALA A 50 -6.52 -1.25 4.31
C ALA A 50 -6.05 -2.24 5.38
N PHE A 51 -4.82 -2.11 5.87
CA PHE A 51 -4.23 -2.96 6.90
C PHE A 51 -4.99 -2.83 8.22
N GLY A 52 -5.20 -1.61 8.72
CA GLY A 52 -5.95 -1.40 9.95
C GLY A 52 -7.38 -1.94 9.88
N ARG A 53 -8.05 -1.76 8.75
CA ARG A 53 -9.41 -2.26 8.53
C ARG A 53 -9.45 -3.79 8.44
N ALA A 54 -8.52 -4.37 7.68
CA ALA A 54 -8.40 -5.80 7.49
C ALA A 54 -8.14 -6.50 8.83
N THR A 55 -7.15 -6.03 9.60
CA THR A 55 -6.86 -6.56 10.93
C THR A 55 -8.08 -6.44 11.86
N SER A 56 -8.75 -5.29 11.90
CA SER A 56 -9.93 -5.10 12.75
C SER A 56 -11.07 -6.06 12.40
N LEU A 57 -11.30 -6.34 11.11
CA LEU A 57 -12.33 -7.26 10.66
C LEU A 57 -11.96 -8.72 10.95
N THR A 58 -10.70 -9.09 10.75
CA THR A 58 -10.19 -10.41 11.10
C THR A 58 -10.25 -10.67 12.61
N ASP A 59 -9.92 -9.68 13.44
CA ASP A 59 -10.04 -9.75 14.91
C ASP A 59 -11.50 -9.92 15.35
N ALA A 60 -12.44 -9.28 14.62
CA ALA A 60 -13.88 -9.48 14.80
C ALA A 60 -14.40 -10.83 14.26
N GLY A 61 -13.51 -11.71 13.78
CA GLY A 61 -13.86 -13.04 13.25
C GLY A 61 -14.50 -13.02 11.87
N ARG A 62 -14.38 -11.91 11.12
CA ARG A 62 -14.89 -11.84 9.74
C ARG A 62 -13.83 -12.35 8.77
N PRO A 63 -14.18 -13.31 7.87
CA PRO A 63 -13.28 -13.74 6.82
C PRO A 63 -13.20 -12.65 5.74
N ILE A 64 -11.99 -12.16 5.49
CA ILE A 64 -11.74 -11.07 4.56
C ILE A 64 -10.52 -11.38 3.70
N LYS A 65 -10.52 -10.86 2.47
CA LYS A 65 -9.39 -10.88 1.56
C LYS A 65 -9.03 -9.48 1.07
N ILE A 66 -7.75 -9.27 0.78
CA ILE A 66 -7.24 -8.01 0.26
C ILE A 66 -6.95 -8.17 -1.22
N LEU A 67 -7.66 -7.43 -2.06
CA LEU A 67 -7.40 -7.34 -3.49
C LEU A 67 -6.47 -6.16 -3.79
N CYS A 68 -5.31 -6.45 -4.34
CA CYS A 68 -4.28 -5.49 -4.72
C CYS A 68 -4.34 -5.22 -6.22
N THR A 69 -4.64 -3.99 -6.66
CA THR A 69 -4.81 -3.68 -8.10
C THR A 69 -3.58 -3.07 -8.77
N GLY A 70 -2.38 -3.47 -8.36
CA GLY A 70 -1.12 -3.01 -8.93
C GLY A 70 0.06 -3.83 -8.45
N GLU A 71 1.28 -3.33 -8.67
CA GLU A 71 2.50 -3.88 -8.03
C GLU A 71 2.47 -3.59 -6.53
N ALA A 72 1.63 -4.32 -5.79
CA ALA A 72 1.80 -4.42 -4.35
C ALA A 72 3.21 -4.94 -4.11
N ALA A 73 3.99 -4.20 -3.32
CA ALA A 73 5.32 -4.63 -3.00
C ALA A 73 5.18 -5.95 -2.23
N GLN A 74 6.04 -6.92 -2.54
CA GLN A 74 6.06 -8.22 -1.86
C GLN A 74 6.10 -8.07 -0.33
N ALA A 75 6.72 -7.00 0.18
CA ALA A 75 6.73 -6.64 1.59
C ALA A 75 5.32 -6.34 2.16
N GLU A 76 4.46 -5.63 1.42
CA GLU A 76 3.09 -5.29 1.84
C GLU A 76 2.21 -6.55 1.89
N ILE A 77 2.31 -7.41 0.87
CA ILE A 77 1.62 -8.71 0.82
C ILE A 77 2.04 -9.57 2.02
N THR A 78 3.33 -9.61 2.31
CA THR A 78 3.87 -10.37 3.44
C THR A 78 3.30 -9.91 4.78
N LEU A 79 3.07 -8.60 4.96
CA LEU A 79 2.48 -8.05 6.18
C LEU A 79 1.03 -8.53 6.37
N PHE A 80 0.20 -8.53 5.32
CA PHE A 80 -1.16 -9.07 5.39
C PHE A 80 -1.16 -10.58 5.71
N VAL A 81 -0.36 -11.36 4.98
CA VAL A 81 -0.28 -12.82 5.19
C VAL A 81 0.21 -13.15 6.61
N SER A 82 1.11 -12.35 7.18
CA SER A 82 1.58 -12.53 8.57
C SER A 82 0.47 -12.35 9.60
N GLN A 83 -0.59 -11.60 9.26
CA GLN A 83 -1.80 -11.44 10.08
C GLN A 83 -2.87 -12.48 9.76
N SER A 84 -2.53 -13.55 9.02
CA SER A 84 -3.48 -14.54 8.50
C SER A 84 -4.58 -13.93 7.63
N ILE A 85 -4.31 -12.78 6.98
CA ILE A 85 -5.21 -12.14 6.05
C ILE A 85 -4.92 -12.63 4.64
N ALA A 86 -5.93 -13.14 3.94
CA ALA A 86 -5.79 -13.58 2.56
C ALA A 86 -5.52 -12.39 1.64
N THR A 87 -4.63 -12.56 0.67
CA THR A 87 -4.31 -11.53 -0.33
C THR A 87 -4.46 -12.10 -1.73
N GLU A 88 -5.09 -11.33 -2.61
CA GLU A 88 -5.28 -11.63 -4.02
C GLU A 88 -4.69 -10.49 -4.85
N LEU A 89 -3.85 -10.82 -5.83
CA LEU A 89 -3.40 -9.84 -6.80
C LEU A 89 -4.47 -9.76 -7.89
N ALA A 90 -4.98 -8.58 -8.17
CA ALA A 90 -5.79 -8.39 -9.36
C ALA A 90 -4.86 -8.56 -10.55
N SER A 91 -4.95 -9.71 -11.23
CA SER A 91 -4.28 -9.89 -12.52
C SER A 91 -4.77 -8.81 -13.46
N GLY A 92 -3.91 -7.83 -13.73
CA GLY A 92 -4.11 -6.89 -14.83
C GLY A 92 -4.06 -7.69 -16.13
N GLY A 93 -5.21 -7.86 -16.76
CA GLY A 93 -5.31 -8.25 -18.17
C GLY A 93 -5.11 -7.05 -19.07
#